data_AF-A0A522K7J5-F1
#
_entry.id   AF-A0A522K7J5-F1
#
_cell.length_a   1.000
_cell.length_b   1.000
_cell.length_c   1.000
_cell.angle_alpha   90.00
_cell.angle_beta   90.00
_cell.angle_gamma   90.00
#
_symmetry.space_group_name_H-M   'P 1'
#
loop_
_entity.id
_entity.type
_entity.pdbx_description
1 polymer ?
#
loop_
_entity_poly.entity_id
_entity_poly.type
_entity_poly.pdbx_seq_one_letter_code
_entity_poly.pdbx_strand_id
1 'polypeptide(L)'
;MFVPGQRWISTAEPELGLGTVLRVEGRGVQVLFAKAGVLRPYAIDSAPLVRAEFRAGQRVAGKGVAFLVERVEVKDDLLIYRGEGRELHEGQLDDEQSVSQADERLTGGRTDPVSHFELRLEGLQRRADARRS
;
A
#
# COMPACT_ATOMS: atom_id res chain seq x y z
N MET A 1 0.36 -11.20 14.25
CA MET A 1 1.75 -11.59 14.57
C MET A 1 2.64 -11.12 13.44
N PHE A 2 3.80 -10.54 13.75
CA PHE A 2 4.74 -10.08 12.74
C PHE A 2 5.59 -11.25 12.25
N VAL A 3 5.71 -11.41 10.94
CA VAL A 3 6.56 -12.43 10.30
C VAL A 3 7.51 -11.75 9.32
N PRO A 4 8.80 -12.11 9.29
CA PRO A 4 9.74 -11.60 8.29
C PRO A 4 9.21 -11.75 6.86
N GLY A 5 9.36 -10.70 6.05
CA GLY A 5 8.84 -10.62 4.69
C GLY A 5 7.45 -9.99 4.55
N GLN A 6 6.72 -9.79 5.65
CA GLN A 6 5.43 -9.09 5.61
C GLN A 6 5.57 -7.60 5.30
N ARG A 7 4.55 -7.03 4.65
CA ARG A 7 4.48 -5.60 4.31
C ARG A 7 3.54 -4.82 5.21
N TRP A 8 4.01 -3.69 5.73
CA TRP A 8 3.31 -2.86 6.71
C TRP A 8 3.46 -1.38 6.38
N ILE A 9 2.49 -0.57 6.81
CA ILE A 9 2.50 0.89 6.68
C ILE A 9 2.52 1.48 8.08
N SER A 10 3.36 2.50 8.29
CA SER A 10 3.32 3.32 9.51
C SER A 10 2.16 4.31 9.41
N THR A 11 1.20 4.24 10.33
CA THR A 11 0.11 5.22 10.40
C THR A 11 0.59 6.56 10.99
N ALA A 12 1.69 6.55 11.73
CA ALA A 12 2.32 7.76 12.27
C ALA A 12 3.23 8.47 11.25
N GLU A 13 3.84 7.72 10.32
CA GLU A 13 4.74 8.24 9.27
C GLU A 13 4.35 7.64 7.89
N PRO A 14 3.17 7.97 7.32
CA PRO A 14 2.70 7.38 6.05
C PRO A 14 3.61 7.68 4.85
N GLU A 15 4.38 8.76 4.91
CA GLU A 15 5.33 9.19 3.89
C GLU A 15 6.46 8.20 3.64
N LEU A 16 6.74 7.32 4.62
CA LEU A 16 7.76 6.28 4.50
C LEU A 16 7.37 5.19 3.48
N GLY A 17 6.10 5.10 3.11
CA GLY A 17 5.58 4.08 2.18
C GLY A 17 5.44 2.70 2.83
N LEU A 18 5.45 1.65 1.99
CA LEU A 18 5.41 0.29 2.48
C LEU A 18 6.77 -0.11 3.08
N GLY A 19 6.73 -0.63 4.30
CA GLY A 19 7.86 -1.21 4.99
C GLY A 19 7.81 -2.74 4.99
N THR A 20 8.97 -3.38 4.97
CA THR A 20 9.11 -4.85 5.05
C THR A 20 9.63 -5.24 6.43
N VAL A 21 8.96 -6.18 7.10
CA VAL A 21 9.46 -6.77 8.35
C VAL A 21 10.73 -7.55 8.04
N LEU A 22 11.86 -7.16 8.65
CA LEU A 22 13.12 -7.90 8.50
C LEU A 22 13.27 -8.98 9.56
N ARG A 23 12.98 -8.64 10.81
CA ARG A 23 13.11 -9.54 11.95
C ARG A 23 12.23 -9.10 13.12
N VAL A 24 11.94 -10.07 13.97
CA VAL A 24 11.19 -9.90 15.21
C VAL A 24 12.06 -10.45 16.34
N GLU A 25 12.36 -9.64 17.34
CA GLU A 25 13.25 -9.98 18.45
C GLU A 25 12.58 -9.64 19.78
N GLY A 26 12.21 -10.67 20.55
CA GLY A 26 11.49 -10.48 21.81
C GLY A 26 10.17 -9.72 21.61
N ARG A 27 10.10 -8.48 22.12
CA ARG A 27 8.94 -7.59 21.95
C ARG A 27 9.15 -6.49 20.90
N GLY A 28 10.25 -6.55 20.15
CA GLY A 28 10.59 -5.59 19.10
C GLY A 28 10.40 -6.17 17.70
N VAL A 29 10.01 -5.31 16.75
CA VAL A 29 9.99 -5.60 15.32
C VAL A 29 10.84 -4.57 14.59
N GLN A 30 11.68 -5.01 13.65
CA GLN A 30 12.43 -4.13 12.77
C GLN A 30 11.79 -4.12 11.38
N VAL A 31 11.43 -2.92 10.93
CA VAL A 31 10.80 -2.68 9.62
C VAL A 31 11.72 -1.83 8.76
N LEU A 32 11.99 -2.29 7.54
CA LEU A 32 12.74 -1.55 6.53
C LEU A 32 11.76 -0.81 5.60
N PHE A 33 11.83 0.51 5.58
CA PHE A 33 11.11 1.34 4.61
C PHE A 33 12.04 1.68 3.46
N ALA A 34 12.03 0.86 2.41
CA ALA A 34 13.00 0.97 1.32
C ALA A 34 12.81 2.24 0.47
N LYS A 35 11.58 2.77 0.33
CA LYS A 35 11.32 4.08 -0.28
C LYS A 35 12.10 5.21 0.40
N ALA A 36 12.12 5.22 1.73
CA ALA A 36 12.81 6.23 2.52
C ALA A 36 14.26 5.84 2.86
N GLY A 37 14.67 4.60 2.59
CA GLY A 37 15.99 4.07 2.93
C GLY A 37 16.26 3.97 4.43
N VAL A 38 15.22 3.86 5.26
CA VAL A 38 15.35 3.87 6.74
C VAL A 38 14.91 2.55 7.38
N LEU A 39 15.61 2.19 8.45
CA LEU A 39 15.21 1.13 9.37
C LEU A 39 14.54 1.74 10.60
N ARG A 40 13.34 1.25 10.92
CA ARG A 40 12.58 1.68 12.09
C ARG A 40 12.33 0.49 13.03
N PRO A 41 12.84 0.54 14.26
CA PRO A 41 12.43 -0.39 15.30
C PRO A 41 11.10 0.07 15.91
N TYR A 42 10.18 -0.87 16.13
CA TYR A 42 8.94 -0.63 16.87
C TYR A 42 8.76 -1.67 17.97
N ALA A 43 8.08 -1.28 19.05
CA ALA A 43 7.60 -2.23 20.05
C ALA A 43 6.28 -2.85 19.55
N ILE A 44 6.19 -4.19 19.54
CA ILE A 44 5.07 -4.94 18.96
C ILE A 44 3.71 -4.49 19.52
N ASP A 45 3.64 -4.18 20.82
CA ASP A 45 2.40 -3.84 21.51
C ASP A 45 1.87 -2.42 21.21
N SER A 46 2.76 -1.52 20.77
CA SER A 46 2.44 -0.10 20.58
C SER A 46 2.85 0.39 19.19
N ALA A 47 3.14 -0.52 18.26
CA ALA A 47 3.57 -0.17 16.92
C ALA A 47 2.39 0.45 16.16
N PRO A 48 2.50 1.69 15.65
CA PRO A 48 1.49 2.30 14.79
C PRO A 48 1.58 1.72 13.38
N LEU A 49 1.54 0.39 13.26
CA LEU A 49 1.73 -0.34 12.01
C LEU A 49 0.41 -1.00 11.60
N VAL A 50 0.03 -0.82 10.34
CA VAL A 50 -1.11 -1.51 9.72
C VAL A 50 -0.60 -2.37 8.57
N ARG A 51 -1.05 -3.62 8.49
CA ARG A 51 -0.61 -4.54 7.45
C ARG A 51 -1.15 -4.10 6.10
N ALA A 52 -0.29 -4.08 5.08
CA ALA A 52 -0.64 -3.70 3.73
C ALA A 52 -1.23 -4.90 2.98
N GLU A 53 -2.51 -5.18 3.22
CA GLU A 53 -3.23 -6.29 2.58
C GLU A 53 -4.06 -5.79 1.40
N PHE A 54 -3.84 -6.36 0.22
CA PHE A 54 -4.66 -6.10 -0.97
C PHE A 54 -5.73 -7.15 -1.14
N ARG A 55 -6.84 -6.77 -1.77
CA ARG A 55 -8.00 -7.64 -2.01
C ARG A 55 -8.21 -7.89 -3.50
N ALA A 56 -8.95 -8.94 -3.81
CA ALA A 56 -9.42 -9.16 -5.17
C ALA A 56 -10.17 -7.92 -5.69
N GLY A 57 -9.88 -7.52 -6.93
CA GLY A 57 -10.38 -6.27 -7.54
C GLY A 57 -9.48 -5.05 -7.32
N GLN A 58 -8.42 -5.14 -6.51
CA GLN A 58 -7.42 -4.07 -6.41
C GLN A 58 -6.24 -4.33 -7.35
N ARG A 59 -5.57 -3.27 -7.81
CA ARG A 59 -4.31 -3.39 -8.56
C ARG A 59 -3.12 -3.39 -7.62
N VAL A 60 -2.18 -4.29 -7.87
CA VAL A 60 -0.87 -4.34 -7.21
C VAL A 60 0.23 -4.16 -8.24
N ALA A 61 1.34 -3.55 -7.83
CA ALA A 61 2.54 -3.38 -8.63
C ALA A 61 3.77 -3.93 -7.90
N GLY A 62 4.68 -4.58 -8.62
CA GLY A 62 5.87 -5.18 -8.04
C GLY A 62 6.75 -5.78 -9.12
N LYS A 63 8.08 -5.74 -8.95
CA LYS A 63 9.04 -6.36 -9.89
C LYS A 63 8.83 -5.95 -11.36
N GLY A 64 8.38 -4.72 -11.62
CA GLY A 64 8.12 -4.21 -12.96
C GLY A 64 6.85 -4.75 -13.63
N VAL A 65 6.00 -5.49 -12.91
CA VAL A 65 4.66 -5.89 -13.36
C VAL A 65 3.59 -5.25 -12.50
N ALA A 66 2.43 -4.97 -13.11
CA ALA A 66 1.23 -4.56 -12.40
C ALA A 66 0.03 -5.29 -12.97
N PHE A 67 -0.87 -5.75 -12.10
CA PHE A 67 -2.07 -6.51 -12.49
C PHE A 67 -3.19 -6.35 -11.48
N LEU A 68 -4.42 -6.67 -11.90
CA LEU A 68 -5.57 -6.77 -11.01
C LEU A 68 -5.51 -8.07 -10.21
N VAL A 69 -5.57 -7.97 -8.89
CA VAL A 69 -5.65 -9.15 -8.02
C VAL A 69 -6.98 -9.85 -8.27
N GLU A 70 -6.92 -11.14 -8.61
CA GLU A 70 -8.10 -12.01 -8.74
C GLU A 70 -8.26 -12.88 -7.50
N ARG A 71 -7.13 -13.31 -6.92
CA ARG A 71 -7.09 -14.17 -5.75
C ARG A 71 -5.92 -13.82 -4.85
N VAL A 72 -6.14 -13.95 -3.55
CA VAL A 72 -5.11 -13.86 -2.52
C VAL A 72 -5.00 -15.21 -1.84
N GLU A 73 -3.79 -15.72 -1.71
CA GLU A 73 -3.48 -16.95 -0.97
C GLU A 73 -2.57 -16.62 0.21
N VAL A 74 -2.77 -17.30 1.33
CA VAL A 74 -1.90 -17.19 2.50
C VAL A 74 -1.04 -18.44 2.55
N LYS A 75 0.28 -18.25 2.57
CA LYS A 75 1.25 -19.33 2.74
C LYS A 75 2.33 -18.88 3.70
N ASP A 76 2.57 -19.67 4.75
CA ASP A 76 3.56 -19.35 5.79
C ASP A 76 3.35 -17.94 6.38
N ASP A 77 2.09 -17.57 6.64
CA ASP A 77 1.64 -16.24 7.09
C ASP A 77 1.96 -15.06 6.15
N LEU A 78 2.43 -15.35 4.92
CA LEU A 78 2.68 -14.39 3.87
C LEU A 78 1.58 -14.40 2.81
N LEU A 79 1.25 -13.22 2.29
CA LEU A 79 0.28 -13.06 1.22
C LEU A 79 0.92 -13.27 -0.16
N ILE A 80 0.23 -14.03 -0.99
CA ILE A 80 0.54 -14.25 -2.40
C ILE A 80 -0.64 -13.76 -3.22
N TYR A 81 -0.39 -12.77 -4.08
CA TYR A 81 -1.34 -12.16 -4.98
C TYR A 81 -1.26 -12.83 -6.35
N ARG A 82 -2.40 -13.32 -6.86
CA ARG A 82 -2.53 -13.92 -8.19
C ARG A 82 -3.55 -13.16 -9.02
N GLY A 83 -3.25 -12.97 -10.30
CA GLY A 83 -4.19 -12.36 -11.26
C GLY A 83 -3.54 -12.17 -12.62
N GLU A 84 -4.35 -12.14 -13.69
CA GLU A 84 -3.87 -11.99 -15.07
C GLU A 84 -2.75 -13.01 -15.45
N GLY A 85 -2.79 -14.22 -14.89
CA GLY A 85 -1.77 -15.26 -15.09
C GLY A 85 -0.41 -14.98 -14.42
N ARG A 86 -0.33 -13.96 -13.56
CA ARG A 86 0.86 -13.54 -12.81
C ARG A 86 0.72 -13.83 -11.33
N GLU A 87 1.85 -13.86 -10.64
CA GLU A 87 1.95 -14.07 -9.20
C GLU A 87 2.96 -13.08 -8.60
N LEU A 88 2.59 -12.44 -7.48
CA LEU A 88 3.45 -11.59 -6.68
C LEU A 88 3.30 -11.95 -5.20
N HIS A 89 4.41 -12.18 -4.53
CA HIS A 89 4.43 -12.25 -3.07
C HIS A 89 4.37 -10.84 -2.46
N GLU A 90 3.83 -10.68 -1.26
CA GLU A 90 3.76 -9.35 -0.62
C GLU A 90 5.12 -8.67 -0.50
N GLY A 91 6.20 -9.40 -0.19
CA GLY A 91 7.55 -8.84 -0.13
C GLY A 91 8.13 -8.37 -1.47
N GLN A 92 7.45 -8.67 -2.60
CA GLN A 92 7.84 -8.26 -3.95
C GLN A 92 7.07 -7.04 -4.45
N LEU A 93 6.11 -6.55 -3.66
CA LEU A 93 5.38 -5.32 -3.95
C LEU A 93 6.32 -4.13 -3.91
N ASP A 94 6.17 -3.21 -4.86
CA ASP A 94 6.86 -1.93 -4.85
C ASP A 94 6.56 -1.16 -3.54
N ASP A 95 7.52 -0.36 -3.06
CA ASP A 95 7.39 0.44 -1.84
C ASP A 95 6.36 1.56 -1.95
N GLU A 96 5.98 1.87 -3.18
CA GLU A 96 4.89 2.77 -3.51
C GLU A 96 3.86 2.01 -4.34
N GLN A 97 2.68 1.81 -3.75
CA GLN A 97 1.55 1.22 -4.45
C GLN A 97 0.64 2.33 -4.93
N SER A 98 0.27 2.30 -6.21
CA SER A 98 -0.73 3.21 -6.77
C SER A 98 -2.13 2.77 -6.36
N VAL A 99 -2.45 2.92 -5.07
CA VAL A 99 -3.75 2.52 -4.52
C VAL A 99 -4.74 3.66 -4.69
N SER A 100 -5.73 3.47 -5.55
CA SER A 100 -6.91 4.32 -5.53
C SER A 100 -7.74 3.97 -4.30
N GLN A 101 -7.71 4.84 -3.29
CA GLN A 101 -8.63 4.72 -2.14
C GLN A 101 -10.05 5.18 -2.49
N ALA A 102 -10.35 5.55 -3.74
CA ALA A 102 -11.68 6.04 -4.12
C ALA A 102 -12.77 4.99 -3.83
N ASP A 103 -12.52 3.73 -4.19
CA ASP A 103 -13.48 2.65 -3.99
C ASP A 103 -13.66 2.31 -2.51
N GLU A 104 -12.59 2.34 -1.72
CA GLU A 104 -12.63 2.10 -0.27
C GLU A 104 -13.33 3.24 0.48
N ARG A 105 -13.14 4.49 0.03
CA ARG A 105 -13.86 5.66 0.53
C ARG A 105 -15.35 5.58 0.19
N LEU A 106 -15.68 5.22 -1.04
CA LEU A 106 -17.07 5.08 -1.50
C LEU A 106 -17.80 3.97 -0.73
N THR A 107 -17.22 2.78 -0.65
CA THR A 107 -17.80 1.63 0.08
C THR A 107 -17.89 1.87 1.58
N GLY A 108 -16.94 2.60 2.17
CA GLY A 108 -16.98 3.03 3.56
C GLY A 108 -17.91 4.23 3.84
N GLY A 109 -18.67 4.72 2.86
CA GLY A 109 -19.57 5.88 3.01
C GLY A 109 -18.85 7.21 3.25
N ARG A 110 -17.53 7.25 3.08
CA ARG A 110 -16.70 8.44 3.27
C ARG A 110 -16.62 9.20 1.94
N THR A 111 -17.67 9.95 1.65
CA THR A 111 -17.75 10.80 0.45
C THR A 111 -17.36 12.23 0.78
N ASP A 112 -16.56 12.85 -0.10
CA ASP A 112 -16.30 14.28 -0.06
C ASP A 112 -17.52 15.07 -0.61
N PRO A 113 -17.70 16.35 -0.23
CA PRO A 113 -18.69 17.22 -0.88
C PRO A 113 -18.45 17.33 -2.38
N VAL A 114 -19.54 17.44 -3.15
CA VAL A 114 -19.50 17.57 -4.62
C VAL A 114 -18.63 18.74 -5.07
N SER A 115 -18.67 19.86 -4.34
CA SER A 115 -17.86 21.06 -4.65
C SER A 115 -16.35 20.80 -4.64
N HIS A 116 -15.85 19.91 -3.78
CA HIS A 116 -14.43 19.54 -3.76
C HIS A 116 -14.05 18.70 -4.99
N PHE A 117 -14.95 17.86 -5.46
CA PHE A 117 -14.77 17.11 -6.70
C PHE A 117 -14.75 18.03 -7.91
N GLU A 118 -15.70 18.97 -8.00
CA GLU A 118 -15.77 19.98 -9.06
C GLU A 118 -14.50 20.82 -9.13
N LEU A 119 -14.01 21.32 -7.98
CA LEU A 119 -12.76 22.08 -7.92
C LEU A 119 -11.55 21.27 -8.38
N ARG A 120 -11.47 19.99 -7.99
CA ARG A 120 -10.40 19.08 -8.42
C ARG A 120 -10.45 18.86 -9.93
N LEU A 121 -11.65 18.66 -10.49
CA LEU A 121 -11.85 18.49 -11.93
C LEU A 121 -11.41 19.74 -12.71
N GLU A 122 -11.86 20.92 -12.28
CA GLU A 122 -11.50 22.19 -12.89
C GLU A 122 -9.97 22.42 -12.84
N GLY A 123 -9.34 22.16 -11.70
CA GLY A 123 -7.89 22.29 -11.55
C GLY A 123 -7.11 21.34 -12.48
N LEU A 124 -7.60 20.11 -12.69
CA LEU A 124 -7.00 19.17 -13.63
C LEU A 124 -7.16 19.63 -15.09
N GLN A 125 -8.32 20.16 -15.46
CA GLN A 125 -8.58 20.72 -16.80
C GLN A 125 -7.67 21.90 -17.09
N ARG A 126 -7.64 22.91 -16.21
CA ARG A 126 -6.77 24.09 -16.37
C ARG A 126 -5.29 23.70 -16.48
N ARG A 127 -4.84 22.70 -15.69
CA ARG A 127 -3.47 22.19 -15.76
C ARG A 127 -3.17 21.46 -17.08
N ALA A 128 -4.16 20.76 -17.65
CA ALA A 128 -4.02 20.13 -18.95
C ALA A 128 -3.93 21.17 -20.07
N ASP A 129 -4.75 22.22 -20.02
CA ASP A 129 -4.75 23.32 -21.00
C ASP A 129 -3.43 24.09 -20.98
N ALA A 130 -2.93 24.44 -19.79
CA ALA A 130 -1.64 25.13 -19.62
C ALA A 130 -0.42 24.31 -20.07
N ARG A 131 -0.54 22.98 -20.19
CA ARG A 131 0.52 22.11 -20.74
C ARG A 131 0.45 21.96 -22.26
N ARG A 132 -0.65 22.38 -22.89
CA ARG A 132 -0.85 22.33 -24.34
C ARG A 132 -0.51 23.65 -25.04
N SER A 133 -0.41 24.75 -24.29
CA SER A 133 0.09 26.06 -24.71
C SER A 133 1.61 26.14 -24.61
#